data_AF-A0A7Y3BEB9-F1
#
_entry.id   AF-A0A7Y3BEB9-F1
#
_cell.length_a   1.000
_cell.length_b   1.000
_cell.length_c   1.000
_cell.angle_alpha   90.00
_cell.angle_beta   90.00
_cell.angle_gamma   90.00
#
_symmetry.space_group_name_H-M   'P 1'
#
loop_
_entity.id
_entity.type
_entity.pdbx_description
1 polymer ?
#
loop_
_entity_poly.entity_id
_entity_poly.type
_entity_poly.pdbx_seq_one_letter_code
_entity_poly.pdbx_strand_id
1 'polypeptide(L)'
;MTDANAIVEGVGNYDVSRWLSVVPYPYTMEDALWFLEKTIEANAMVWAICDNDGFRGVIGIDDGLGYWLARTAWRKGYGFEAAYAVAEYWFQDEKRGPLASSYFEGNERSGAVLAALAFRPVGRAMRNARSLNQDVSATEMELTRDAWEARCDFTVYTPRLTLRPWKAGDAEALLGLITPGLTRGVSSIGNNWTLEHAEAAVDARQWRGLTGFILAIEHQGALIGGIGCGGQPVSIMYYLGEPYWEKGLATEAISAFVPELFKRFPITTLIADHFDDNPASGRVLEKHGFRVTGEGMATSKGRLEPSRVITYAVTRDTFKVAT
;
A
#
# COMPACT_ATOMS: atom_id res chain seq x y z
N MET A 1 6.53 32.46 -2.05
CA MET A 1 5.06 32.35 -1.84
C MET A 1 4.63 31.06 -2.51
N THR A 2 4.64 29.91 -1.82
CA THR A 2 4.57 28.64 -2.57
C THR A 2 3.42 27.72 -2.19
N ASP A 3 3.04 27.56 -0.91
CA ASP A 3 1.90 26.68 -0.57
C ASP A 3 0.69 27.38 0.07
N ALA A 4 0.83 28.63 0.52
CA ALA A 4 -0.25 29.35 1.23
C ALA A 4 -1.56 29.43 0.42
N ASN A 5 -1.48 29.73 -0.89
CA ASN A 5 -2.66 29.74 -1.76
C ASN A 5 -3.34 28.36 -1.83
N ALA A 6 -2.57 27.29 -1.97
CA ALA A 6 -3.08 25.93 -2.04
C ALA A 6 -3.67 25.47 -0.70
N ILE A 7 -3.11 25.92 0.43
CA ILE A 7 -3.66 25.71 1.77
C ILE A 7 -5.02 26.39 1.88
N VAL A 8 -5.13 27.69 1.52
CA VAL A 8 -6.39 28.44 1.55
C VAL A 8 -7.45 27.78 0.68
N GLU A 9 -7.11 27.43 -0.56
CA GLU A 9 -8.04 26.76 -1.49
C GLU A 9 -8.48 25.38 -0.97
N GLY A 10 -7.52 24.59 -0.47
CA GLY A 10 -7.76 23.22 -0.02
C GLY A 10 -8.59 23.16 1.26
N VAL A 11 -8.12 23.80 2.34
CA VAL A 11 -8.74 23.72 3.67
C VAL A 11 -9.89 24.72 3.82
N GLY A 12 -9.88 25.82 3.05
CA GLY A 12 -10.99 26.77 2.99
C GLY A 12 -12.25 26.21 2.35
N ASN A 13 -12.20 25.01 1.76
CA ASN A 13 -13.40 24.27 1.38
C ASN A 13 -14.16 23.79 2.62
N TYR A 14 -15.44 24.14 2.76
CA TYR A 14 -16.26 23.76 3.93
C TYR A 14 -16.41 22.24 4.10
N ASP A 15 -16.43 21.48 3.00
CA ASP A 15 -16.47 20.02 3.09
C ASP A 15 -15.22 19.42 3.73
N VAL A 16 -14.12 20.18 3.78
CA VAL A 16 -12.85 19.81 4.42
C VAL A 16 -12.80 20.37 5.84
N SER A 17 -12.90 21.69 6.00
CA SER A 17 -12.71 22.35 7.31
C SER A 17 -13.70 21.91 8.37
N ARG A 18 -14.94 21.52 8.00
CA ARG A 18 -15.95 21.02 8.94
C ARG A 18 -15.51 19.81 9.78
N TRP A 19 -14.47 19.10 9.36
CA TRP A 19 -13.95 17.91 10.01
C TRP A 19 -12.71 18.18 10.88
N LEU A 20 -12.30 19.44 11.02
CA LEU A 20 -11.07 19.85 11.70
C LEU A 20 -11.40 20.66 12.95
N SER A 21 -10.71 20.39 14.05
CA SER A 21 -10.93 21.06 15.33
C SER A 21 -10.49 22.51 15.34
N VAL A 22 -9.30 22.80 14.80
CA VAL A 22 -8.63 24.11 14.95
C VAL A 22 -8.83 25.06 13.77
N VAL A 23 -9.37 24.57 12.66
CA VAL A 23 -9.48 25.33 11.39
C VAL A 23 -10.78 26.14 11.37
N PRO A 24 -10.71 27.48 11.23
CA PRO A 24 -11.90 28.32 11.10
C PRO A 24 -12.55 28.18 9.72
N TYR A 25 -13.81 28.63 9.63
CA TYR A 25 -14.50 28.84 8.36
C TYR A 25 -15.19 30.20 8.35
N PRO A 26 -14.94 31.08 7.35
CA PRO A 26 -14.00 30.91 6.23
C PRO A 26 -12.53 30.89 6.70
N TYR A 27 -11.67 30.17 5.96
CA TYR A 27 -10.21 30.15 6.16
C TYR A 27 -9.56 31.18 5.25
N THR A 28 -8.68 32.02 5.80
CA THR A 28 -8.12 33.19 5.10
C THR A 28 -6.64 33.02 4.78
N MET A 29 -6.10 33.93 3.95
CA MET A 29 -4.67 34.03 3.69
C MET A 29 -3.87 34.33 4.96
N GLU A 30 -4.44 35.13 5.87
CA GLU A 30 -3.81 35.45 7.15
C GLU A 30 -3.67 34.18 8.01
N ASP A 31 -4.71 33.35 8.09
CA ASP A 31 -4.66 32.06 8.78
C ASP A 31 -3.58 31.14 8.19
N ALA A 32 -3.47 31.08 6.85
CA ALA A 32 -2.46 30.26 6.17
C ALA A 32 -1.03 30.72 6.45
N LEU A 33 -0.78 32.02 6.39
CA LEU A 33 0.54 32.59 6.64
C LEU A 33 0.95 32.40 8.10
N TRP A 34 0.02 32.64 9.04
CA TRP A 34 0.24 32.40 10.47
C TRP A 34 0.56 30.94 10.75
N PHE A 35 -0.18 30.00 10.15
CA PHE A 35 0.05 28.57 10.30
C PHE A 35 1.45 28.16 9.81
N LEU A 36 1.85 28.64 8.63
CA LEU A 36 3.17 28.35 8.05
C LEU A 36 4.30 28.91 8.92
N GLU A 37 4.18 30.17 9.35
CA GLU A 37 5.16 30.82 10.23
C GLU A 37 5.32 30.03 11.53
N LYS A 38 4.22 29.71 12.21
CA LYS A 38 4.27 28.95 13.47
C LYS A 38 4.86 27.55 13.31
N THR A 39 4.51 26.86 12.24
CA THR A 39 5.01 25.51 11.95
C THR A 39 6.53 25.51 11.74
N ILE A 40 7.04 26.49 10.98
CA ILE A 40 8.47 26.62 10.67
C ILE A 40 9.24 27.06 11.92
N GLU A 41 8.76 28.08 12.64
CA GLU A 41 9.39 28.58 13.87
C GLU A 41 9.52 27.50 14.95
N ALA A 42 8.47 26.69 15.12
CA ALA A 42 8.45 25.63 16.13
C ALA A 42 9.21 24.36 15.71
N ASN A 43 9.68 24.28 14.45
CA ASN A 43 10.17 23.04 13.84
C ASN A 43 9.22 21.86 14.10
N ALA A 44 7.91 22.11 13.91
CA ALA A 44 6.87 21.18 14.27
C ALA A 44 6.89 19.93 13.37
N MET A 45 6.38 18.81 13.89
CA MET A 45 6.24 17.56 13.13
C MET A 45 5.06 17.64 12.17
N VAL A 46 5.19 18.47 11.13
CA VAL A 46 4.16 18.75 10.14
C VAL A 46 4.77 18.65 8.75
N TRP A 47 4.08 17.96 7.85
CA TRP A 47 4.51 17.72 6.48
C TRP A 47 3.41 18.09 5.49
N ALA A 48 3.83 18.61 4.35
CA ALA A 48 2.95 18.73 3.19
C ALA A 48 2.74 17.35 2.55
N ILE A 49 1.50 17.05 2.19
CA ILE A 49 1.16 15.90 1.36
C ILE A 49 1.17 16.39 -0.09
N CYS A 50 2.01 15.80 -0.94
CA CYS A 50 2.16 16.19 -2.35
C CYS A 50 2.00 14.98 -3.27
N ASP A 51 1.50 15.21 -4.48
CA ASP A 51 1.60 14.28 -5.61
C ASP A 51 2.33 14.94 -6.80
N ASN A 52 2.33 14.28 -7.97
CA ASN A 52 3.02 14.78 -9.16
C ASN A 52 2.51 16.15 -9.67
N ASP A 53 1.27 16.53 -9.34
CA ASP A 53 0.73 17.86 -9.68
C ASP A 53 0.63 18.78 -8.45
N GLY A 54 1.45 18.53 -7.43
CA GLY A 54 1.75 19.46 -6.33
C GLY A 54 1.01 19.17 -5.02
N PHE A 55 0.77 20.22 -4.23
CA PHE A 55 0.22 20.15 -2.88
C PHE A 55 -1.21 19.56 -2.85
N ARG A 56 -1.48 18.68 -1.88
CA ARG A 56 -2.76 17.97 -1.69
C ARG A 56 -3.31 18.03 -0.29
N GLY A 57 -2.55 18.48 0.70
CA GLY A 57 -3.00 18.57 2.07
C GLY A 57 -1.84 18.64 3.06
N VAL A 58 -2.17 18.50 4.34
CA VAL A 58 -1.19 18.52 5.43
C VAL A 58 -1.43 17.34 6.35
N ILE A 59 -0.35 16.77 6.87
CA ILE A 59 -0.36 15.81 7.96
C ILE A 59 0.64 16.25 9.03
N GLY A 60 0.34 15.98 10.29
CA GLY A 60 1.28 16.26 11.36
C GLY A 60 0.96 15.51 12.64
N ILE A 61 1.87 15.64 13.60
CA ILE A 61 1.74 15.12 14.95
C ILE A 61 1.92 16.29 15.92
N ASP A 62 0.88 16.52 16.74
CA ASP A 62 0.93 17.42 17.91
C ASP A 62 0.49 16.64 19.16
N ASP A 63 -0.76 16.80 19.62
CA ASP A 63 -1.38 15.94 20.65
C ASP A 63 -1.76 14.54 20.11
N GLY A 64 -1.64 14.36 18.80
CA GLY A 64 -1.82 13.11 18.07
C GLY A 64 -1.64 13.34 16.56
N LEU A 65 -1.74 12.26 15.79
CA LEU A 65 -1.76 12.29 14.34
C LEU A 65 -3.02 12.99 13.84
N GLY A 66 -2.85 14.09 13.10
CA GLY A 66 -3.92 14.83 12.44
C GLY A 66 -3.58 15.08 10.97
N TYR A 67 -4.61 15.09 10.10
CA TYR A 67 -4.41 15.37 8.68
C TYR A 67 -5.66 15.96 8.04
N TRP A 68 -5.45 16.63 6.91
CA TRP A 68 -6.50 17.01 5.99
C TRP A 68 -6.02 16.88 4.55
N LEU A 69 -6.96 16.62 3.65
CA LEU A 69 -6.72 16.56 2.21
C LEU A 69 -7.67 17.51 1.50
N ALA A 70 -7.17 18.22 0.50
CA ALA A 70 -7.99 18.98 -0.42
C ALA A 70 -9.07 18.08 -1.04
N ARG A 71 -10.25 18.63 -1.31
CA ARG A 71 -11.40 17.84 -1.77
C ARG A 71 -11.12 17.03 -3.03
N THR A 72 -10.29 17.56 -3.93
CA THR A 72 -9.84 16.92 -5.19
C THR A 72 -8.87 15.75 -4.98
N ALA A 73 -8.31 15.61 -3.79
CA ALA A 73 -7.37 14.55 -3.40
C ALA A 73 -8.06 13.35 -2.71
N TRP A 74 -9.36 13.44 -2.46
CA TRP A 74 -10.09 12.37 -1.76
C TRP A 74 -10.25 11.12 -2.63
N ARG A 75 -10.34 9.95 -1.97
CA ARG A 75 -10.55 8.63 -2.59
C ARG A 75 -9.44 8.20 -3.57
N LYS A 76 -8.25 8.81 -3.47
CA LYS A 76 -7.06 8.45 -4.24
C LYS A 76 -6.03 7.62 -3.46
N GLY A 77 -6.26 7.35 -2.17
CA GLY A 77 -5.33 6.61 -1.31
C GLY A 77 -4.36 7.49 -0.49
N TYR A 78 -4.20 8.77 -0.86
CA TYR A 78 -3.21 9.66 -0.25
C TYR A 78 -3.28 9.81 1.27
N GLY A 79 -4.48 9.76 1.86
CA GLY A 79 -4.63 9.88 3.31
C GLY A 79 -3.99 8.71 4.06
N PHE A 80 -4.10 7.51 3.49
CA PHE A 80 -3.44 6.33 4.02
C PHE A 80 -1.94 6.40 3.79
N GLU A 81 -1.48 6.73 2.58
CA GLU A 81 -0.05 6.79 2.25
C GLU A 81 0.69 7.77 3.17
N ALA A 82 0.13 8.97 3.36
CA ALA A 82 0.69 9.99 4.24
C ALA A 82 0.71 9.51 5.71
N ALA A 83 -0.41 8.98 6.21
CA ALA A 83 -0.50 8.53 7.60
C ALA A 83 0.36 7.30 7.88
N TYR A 84 0.56 6.41 6.89
CA TYR A 84 1.52 5.31 6.98
C TYR A 84 2.95 5.84 7.14
N ALA A 85 3.39 6.76 6.26
CA ALA A 85 4.75 7.30 6.30
C ALA A 85 5.04 8.00 7.64
N VAL A 86 4.06 8.74 8.16
CA VAL A 86 4.20 9.42 9.46
C VAL A 86 4.16 8.44 10.63
N ALA A 87 3.35 7.38 10.59
CA ALA A 87 3.38 6.33 11.60
C ALA A 87 4.70 5.55 11.58
N GLU A 88 5.24 5.26 10.39
CA GLU A 88 6.56 4.64 10.22
C GLU A 88 7.65 5.51 10.85
N TYR A 89 7.69 6.81 10.50
CA TYR A 89 8.58 7.78 11.13
C TYR A 89 8.39 7.86 12.66
N TRP A 90 7.14 7.75 13.15
CA TRP A 90 6.86 7.73 14.58
C TRP A 90 7.55 6.55 15.26
N PHE A 91 7.34 5.33 14.76
CA PHE A 91 7.84 4.11 15.40
C PHE A 91 9.32 3.79 15.15
N GLN A 92 9.99 4.50 14.24
CA GLN A 92 11.46 4.42 14.07
C GLN A 92 12.23 4.77 15.36
N ASP A 93 11.67 5.61 16.23
CA ASP A 93 12.22 5.84 17.57
C ASP A 93 11.59 4.86 18.56
N GLU A 94 12.38 3.91 19.07
CA GLU A 94 11.96 2.90 20.05
C GLU A 94 11.43 3.50 21.35
N LYS A 95 11.80 4.74 21.69
CA LYS A 95 11.39 5.41 22.94
C LYS A 95 10.01 6.02 22.86
N ARG A 96 9.44 6.20 21.66
CA ARG A 96 8.10 6.75 21.50
C ARG A 96 7.05 5.73 21.94
N GLY A 97 6.06 6.24 22.68
CA GLY A 97 4.88 5.49 23.10
C GLY A 97 3.85 5.31 21.96
N PRO A 98 2.62 4.92 22.31
CA PRO A 98 1.53 4.81 21.35
C PRO A 98 1.27 6.13 20.62
N LEU A 99 0.88 6.04 19.35
CA LEU A 99 0.49 7.20 18.53
C LEU A 99 -1.01 7.43 18.68
N ALA A 100 -1.40 8.56 19.26
CA ALA A 100 -2.79 8.97 19.38
C ALA A 100 -3.32 9.57 18.07
N SER A 101 -4.63 9.52 17.85
CA SER A 101 -5.34 10.24 16.80
C SER A 101 -6.83 10.34 17.17
N SER A 102 -7.61 11.10 16.42
CA SER A 102 -9.07 11.12 16.57
C SER A 102 -9.77 11.51 15.27
N TYR A 103 -11.06 11.21 15.18
CA TYR A 103 -11.92 11.73 14.12
C TYR A 103 -13.31 12.08 14.68
N PHE A 104 -13.94 13.13 14.14
CA PHE A 104 -15.31 13.49 14.51
C PHE A 104 -16.33 12.44 14.05
N GLU A 105 -17.35 12.19 14.88
CA GLU A 105 -18.50 11.37 14.49
C GLU A 105 -19.14 11.92 13.21
N GLY A 106 -19.45 11.04 12.24
CA GLY A 106 -19.85 11.43 10.88
C GLY A 106 -18.68 11.53 9.88
N ASN A 107 -17.42 11.46 10.33
CA ASN A 107 -16.24 11.33 9.48
C ASN A 107 -15.65 9.91 9.53
N GLU A 108 -16.48 8.92 9.23
CA GLU A 108 -16.07 7.50 9.21
C GLU A 108 -15.00 7.22 8.16
N ARG A 109 -14.79 8.13 7.20
CA ARG A 109 -13.71 8.02 6.21
C ARG A 109 -12.34 8.18 6.86
N SER A 110 -12.16 9.17 7.73
CA SER A 110 -10.92 9.31 8.50
C SER A 110 -10.75 8.15 9.48
N GLY A 111 -11.84 7.71 10.12
CA GLY A 111 -11.84 6.51 10.97
C GLY A 111 -11.40 5.25 10.21
N ALA A 112 -11.83 5.07 8.96
CA ALA A 112 -11.44 3.95 8.11
C ALA A 112 -9.94 3.97 7.75
N VAL A 113 -9.36 5.15 7.51
CA VAL A 113 -7.90 5.30 7.29
C VAL A 113 -7.13 4.87 8.55
N LEU A 114 -7.54 5.36 9.72
CA LEU A 114 -6.90 5.02 10.99
C LEU A 114 -7.03 3.52 11.30
N ALA A 115 -8.24 2.95 11.16
CA ALA A 115 -8.46 1.52 11.38
C ALA A 115 -7.65 0.66 10.41
N ALA A 116 -7.50 1.08 9.16
CA ALA A 116 -6.66 0.38 8.19
C ALA A 116 -5.17 0.40 8.58
N LEU A 117 -4.71 1.45 9.27
CA LEU A 117 -3.37 1.53 9.89
C LEU A 117 -3.26 0.77 11.23
N ALA A 118 -4.29 0.01 11.61
CA ALA A 118 -4.39 -0.73 12.86
C ALA A 118 -4.59 0.12 14.14
N PHE A 119 -4.93 1.41 14.00
CA PHE A 119 -5.43 2.17 15.14
C PHE A 119 -6.72 1.53 15.68
N ARG A 120 -6.90 1.57 17.00
CA ARG A 120 -8.08 1.05 17.70
C ARG A 120 -8.75 2.16 18.51
N PRO A 121 -10.10 2.15 18.63
CA PRO A 121 -10.80 3.10 19.46
C PRO A 121 -10.45 2.89 20.93
N VAL A 122 -10.11 3.96 21.63
CA VAL A 122 -9.77 3.97 23.06
C VAL A 122 -10.73 4.82 23.89
N GLY A 123 -11.51 5.69 23.26
CA GLY A 123 -12.41 6.59 23.98
C GLY A 123 -13.27 7.45 23.07
N ARG A 124 -14.02 8.35 23.71
CA ARG A 124 -14.75 9.43 23.06
C ARG A 124 -14.53 10.71 23.87
N ALA A 125 -14.37 11.83 23.16
CA ALA A 125 -14.22 13.14 23.77
C ALA A 125 -15.03 14.19 23.00
N MET A 126 -15.61 15.16 23.71
CA MET A 126 -16.18 16.33 23.07
C MET A 126 -15.05 17.28 22.69
N ARG A 127 -14.98 17.68 21.43
CA ARG A 127 -14.00 18.66 20.94
C ARG A 127 -14.71 19.78 20.19
N ASN A 128 -14.27 21.01 20.43
CA ASN A 128 -14.82 22.15 19.70
C ASN A 128 -14.37 22.09 18.23
N ALA A 129 -15.34 22.04 17.32
CA ALA A 129 -15.08 22.16 15.89
C ALA A 129 -15.20 23.63 15.50
N ARG A 130 -14.07 24.33 15.36
CA ARG A 130 -14.03 25.78 15.16
C ARG A 130 -14.82 26.25 13.93
N SER A 131 -14.82 25.46 12.86
CA SER A 131 -15.62 25.71 11.64
C SER A 131 -17.13 25.62 11.84
N LEU A 132 -17.58 24.85 12.84
CA LEU A 132 -19.00 24.66 13.18
C LEU A 132 -19.43 25.51 14.37
N ASN A 133 -18.47 26.09 15.10
CA ASN A 133 -18.68 26.81 16.35
C ASN A 133 -19.55 26.02 17.36
N GLN A 134 -19.30 24.72 17.47
CA GLN A 134 -19.99 23.82 18.39
C GLN A 134 -19.08 22.69 18.82
N ASP A 135 -19.41 22.05 19.94
CA ASP A 135 -18.72 20.84 20.37
C ASP A 135 -19.26 19.62 19.62
N VAL A 136 -18.34 18.81 19.10
CA VAL A 136 -18.62 17.61 18.33
C VAL A 136 -17.96 16.42 19.03
N SER A 137 -18.69 15.30 19.11
CA SER A 137 -18.11 14.05 19.61
C SER A 137 -17.01 13.57 18.67
N ALA A 138 -15.83 13.30 19.22
CA ALA A 138 -14.69 12.71 18.54
C ALA A 138 -14.46 11.29 19.07
N THR A 139 -14.25 10.33 18.17
CA THR A 139 -13.74 9.01 18.55
C THR A 139 -12.24 9.11 18.69
N GLU A 140 -11.72 8.79 19.87
CA GLU A 140 -10.28 8.76 20.14
C GLU A 140 -9.72 7.40 19.76
N MET A 141 -8.58 7.42 19.06
CA MET A 141 -7.96 6.27 18.44
C MET A 141 -6.50 6.20 18.85
N GLU A 142 -5.97 4.99 19.03
CA GLU A 142 -4.57 4.78 19.39
C GLU A 142 -3.96 3.66 18.53
N LEU A 143 -2.73 3.85 18.08
CA LEU A 143 -1.89 2.82 17.47
C LEU A 143 -0.75 2.49 18.41
N THR A 144 -0.70 1.26 18.89
CA THR A 144 0.42 0.76 19.70
C THR A 144 1.56 0.25 18.83
N ARG A 145 2.77 0.15 19.39
CA ARG A 145 3.94 -0.43 18.70
C ARG A 145 3.66 -1.86 18.23
N ASP A 146 3.15 -2.71 19.11
CA ASP A 146 2.83 -4.10 18.77
C ASP A 146 1.80 -4.19 17.63
N ALA A 147 0.79 -3.32 17.62
CA ALA A 147 -0.21 -3.28 16.55
C ALA A 147 0.40 -2.79 15.22
N TRP A 148 1.32 -1.82 15.28
CA TRP A 148 2.07 -1.35 14.12
C TRP A 148 2.97 -2.45 13.56
N GLU A 149 3.77 -3.10 14.40
CA GLU A 149 4.68 -4.17 14.00
C GLU A 149 3.91 -5.38 13.43
N ALA A 150 2.83 -5.80 14.08
CA ALA A 150 1.97 -6.88 13.58
C ALA A 150 1.31 -6.54 12.23
N ARG A 151 1.03 -5.25 11.98
CA ARG A 151 0.54 -4.78 10.68
C ARG A 151 1.65 -4.81 9.62
N CYS A 152 2.85 -4.39 9.98
CA CYS A 152 4.02 -4.39 9.11
C CYS A 152 4.51 -5.80 8.78
N ASP A 153 4.17 -6.82 9.59
CA ASP A 153 4.45 -8.20 9.26
C ASP A 153 3.43 -8.80 8.25
N PHE A 154 3.93 -9.11 7.06
CA PHE A 154 3.24 -9.94 6.07
C PHE A 154 4.09 -11.17 5.76
N THR A 155 4.19 -12.06 6.74
CA THR A 155 4.79 -13.37 6.57
C THR A 155 3.72 -14.47 6.50
N VAL A 156 3.82 -15.37 5.52
CA VAL A 156 2.95 -16.53 5.34
C VAL A 156 3.81 -17.78 5.28
N TYR A 157 3.48 -18.77 6.11
CA TYR A 157 4.18 -20.05 6.15
C TYR A 157 3.34 -21.14 5.49
N THR A 158 4.01 -22.00 4.73
CA THR A 158 3.44 -23.20 4.12
C THR A 158 4.33 -24.40 4.45
N PRO A 159 3.94 -25.64 4.10
CA PRO A 159 4.79 -26.81 4.35
C PRO A 159 6.20 -26.72 3.75
N ARG A 160 6.36 -26.05 2.61
CA ARG A 160 7.66 -25.93 1.90
C ARG A 160 8.17 -24.50 1.75
N LEU A 161 7.33 -23.48 1.94
CA LEU A 161 7.64 -22.10 1.59
C LEU A 161 7.47 -21.14 2.77
N THR A 162 8.24 -20.07 2.72
CA THR A 162 7.98 -18.85 3.48
C THR A 162 7.76 -17.71 2.48
N LEU A 163 6.61 -17.06 2.53
CA LEU A 163 6.34 -15.82 1.80
C LEU A 163 6.56 -14.67 2.77
N ARG A 164 7.50 -13.76 2.51
CA ARG A 164 7.87 -12.70 3.46
C ARG A 164 8.23 -11.39 2.78
N PRO A 165 8.24 -10.25 3.49
CA PRO A 165 8.80 -9.01 2.97
C PRO A 165 10.28 -9.20 2.57
N TRP A 166 10.75 -8.37 1.63
CA TRP A 166 12.12 -8.44 1.14
C TRP A 166 13.13 -8.03 2.22
N LYS A 167 14.33 -8.65 2.22
CA LYS A 167 15.45 -8.34 3.11
C LYS A 167 16.65 -7.80 2.32
N ALA A 168 17.61 -7.18 3.02
CA ALA A 168 18.77 -6.50 2.43
C ALA A 168 19.64 -7.35 1.46
N GLY A 169 19.58 -8.68 1.53
CA GLY A 169 20.32 -9.59 0.61
C GLY A 169 19.48 -10.27 -0.46
N ASP A 170 18.20 -9.92 -0.59
CA ASP A 170 17.35 -10.53 -1.61
C ASP A 170 17.60 -9.97 -3.02
N ALA A 171 18.18 -8.77 -3.15
CA ALA A 171 18.47 -8.16 -4.44
C ALA A 171 19.52 -8.97 -5.22
N GLU A 172 20.60 -9.40 -4.56
CA GLU A 172 21.62 -10.27 -5.14
C GLU A 172 21.06 -11.65 -5.48
N ALA A 173 20.26 -12.21 -4.57
CA ALA A 173 19.63 -13.52 -4.80
C ALA A 173 18.64 -13.46 -5.98
N LEU A 174 17.87 -12.37 -6.10
CA LEU A 174 16.97 -12.13 -7.23
C LEU A 174 17.75 -12.05 -8.55
N LEU A 175 18.86 -11.33 -8.57
CA LEU A 175 19.74 -11.24 -9.75
C LEU A 175 20.22 -12.63 -10.20
N GLY A 176 20.53 -13.52 -9.24
CA GLY A 176 20.92 -14.91 -9.51
C GLY A 176 19.81 -15.78 -10.11
N LEU A 177 18.54 -15.37 -10.04
CA LEU A 177 17.41 -16.09 -10.66
C LEU A 177 17.17 -15.67 -12.11
N ILE A 178 17.77 -14.57 -12.58
CA ILE A 178 17.48 -13.98 -13.89
C ILE A 178 18.05 -14.82 -15.02
N THR A 179 17.15 -15.36 -15.83
CA THR A 179 17.45 -16.11 -17.06
C THR A 179 16.54 -15.63 -18.19
N PRO A 180 16.90 -15.85 -19.47
CA PRO A 180 16.03 -15.56 -20.60
C PRO A 180 14.68 -16.30 -20.57
N GLY A 181 14.60 -17.48 -19.95
CA GLY A 181 13.31 -18.17 -19.78
C GLY A 181 12.45 -17.48 -18.73
N LEU A 182 13.01 -17.08 -17.59
CA LEU A 182 12.29 -16.33 -16.55
C LEU A 182 11.75 -15.00 -17.10
N THR A 183 12.61 -14.16 -17.66
CA THR A 183 12.29 -12.78 -18.08
C THR A 183 11.28 -12.69 -19.23
N ARG A 184 11.16 -13.76 -20.05
CA ARG A 184 10.10 -13.86 -21.06
C ARG A 184 8.73 -14.10 -20.44
N GLY A 185 8.68 -14.75 -19.27
CA GLY A 185 7.45 -15.07 -18.55
C GLY A 185 6.94 -13.98 -17.61
N VAL A 186 7.72 -12.91 -17.37
CA VAL A 186 7.39 -11.84 -16.42
C VAL A 186 7.51 -10.46 -17.07
N SER A 187 6.59 -9.55 -16.74
CA SER A 187 6.55 -8.22 -17.39
C SER A 187 7.67 -7.28 -16.91
N SER A 188 8.03 -7.35 -15.63
CA SER A 188 8.86 -6.35 -14.95
C SER A 188 10.36 -6.60 -14.97
N ILE A 189 10.81 -7.86 -15.05
CA ILE A 189 12.23 -8.23 -14.94
C ILE A 189 12.87 -8.34 -16.32
N GLY A 190 14.02 -7.67 -16.51
CA GLY A 190 14.76 -7.63 -17.77
C GLY A 190 16.03 -8.49 -17.75
N ASN A 191 16.49 -8.91 -18.94
CA ASN A 191 17.67 -9.78 -19.10
C ASN A 191 18.98 -9.15 -18.62
N ASN A 192 19.09 -7.82 -18.66
CA ASN A 192 20.32 -7.08 -18.37
C ASN A 192 20.21 -6.29 -17.06
N TRP A 193 19.45 -6.80 -16.10
CA TRP A 193 19.39 -6.18 -14.77
C TRP A 193 20.77 -6.19 -14.12
N THR A 194 21.08 -5.07 -13.47
CA THR A 194 22.24 -4.93 -12.58
C THR A 194 21.78 -5.10 -11.15
N LEU A 195 22.71 -5.14 -10.19
CA LEU A 195 22.35 -5.13 -8.77
C LEU A 195 21.50 -3.89 -8.42
N GLU A 196 21.87 -2.70 -8.91
CA GLU A 196 21.12 -1.46 -8.73
C GLU A 196 19.66 -1.57 -9.23
N HIS A 197 19.43 -2.21 -10.38
CA HIS A 197 18.06 -2.46 -10.86
C HIS A 197 17.27 -3.37 -9.91
N ALA A 198 17.92 -4.40 -9.37
CA ALA A 198 17.30 -5.34 -8.43
C ALA A 198 17.00 -4.67 -7.09
N GLU A 199 17.93 -3.87 -6.56
CA GLU A 199 17.75 -3.09 -5.32
C GLU A 199 16.59 -2.10 -5.47
N ALA A 200 16.55 -1.34 -6.58
CA ALA A 200 15.46 -0.41 -6.86
C ALA A 200 14.11 -1.13 -6.99
N ALA A 201 14.08 -2.32 -7.60
CA ALA A 201 12.85 -3.10 -7.72
C ALA A 201 12.37 -3.65 -6.37
N VAL A 202 13.29 -4.12 -5.52
CA VAL A 202 13.01 -4.59 -4.15
C VAL A 202 12.45 -3.46 -3.30
N ASP A 203 13.09 -2.29 -3.30
CA ASP A 203 12.66 -1.12 -2.53
C ASP A 203 11.27 -0.63 -2.98
N ALA A 204 11.06 -0.49 -4.30
CA ALA A 204 9.79 -0.03 -4.87
C ALA A 204 8.62 -0.99 -4.62
N ARG A 205 8.88 -2.25 -4.26
CA ARG A 205 7.86 -3.29 -4.05
C ARG A 205 7.81 -3.82 -2.62
N GLN A 206 8.38 -3.09 -1.67
CA GLN A 206 8.25 -3.40 -0.26
C GLN A 206 6.79 -3.45 0.19
N TRP A 207 6.51 -4.34 1.15
CA TRP A 207 5.23 -4.34 1.84
C TRP A 207 5.11 -3.10 2.72
N ARG A 208 4.09 -2.27 2.44
CA ARG A 208 3.76 -1.06 3.20
C ARG A 208 2.30 -1.05 3.69
N GLY A 209 1.65 -2.22 3.67
CA GLY A 209 0.24 -2.32 4.02
C GLY A 209 -0.76 -1.80 2.97
N LEU A 210 -0.30 -1.60 1.74
CA LEU A 210 -1.09 -1.28 0.55
C LEU A 210 -0.85 -2.33 -0.52
N THR A 211 -1.72 -2.41 -1.52
CA THR A 211 -1.44 -3.11 -2.77
C THR A 211 -0.27 -2.44 -3.51
N GLY A 212 0.40 -3.16 -4.40
CA GLY A 212 1.55 -2.67 -5.17
C GLY A 212 2.89 -3.23 -4.70
N PHE A 213 2.86 -4.31 -3.92
CA PHE A 213 4.02 -4.94 -3.30
C PHE A 213 4.28 -6.34 -3.87
N ILE A 214 5.48 -6.86 -3.62
CA ILE A 214 5.87 -8.25 -3.86
C ILE A 214 6.50 -8.77 -2.57
N LEU A 215 6.17 -10.00 -2.19
CA LEU A 215 6.85 -10.77 -1.15
C LEU A 215 7.87 -11.70 -1.80
N ALA A 216 9.00 -11.86 -1.13
CA ALA A 216 9.97 -12.91 -1.42
C ALA A 216 9.35 -14.28 -1.15
N ILE A 217 9.56 -15.21 -2.09
CA ILE A 217 9.25 -16.64 -1.89
C ILE A 217 10.55 -17.33 -1.52
N GLU A 218 10.63 -17.89 -0.32
CA GLU A 218 11.75 -18.72 0.13
C GLU A 218 11.40 -20.20 0.17
N HIS A 219 12.37 -21.04 -0.18
CA HIS A 219 12.32 -22.49 -0.04
C HIS A 219 13.66 -22.99 0.48
N GLN A 220 13.65 -23.76 1.57
CA GLN A 220 14.88 -24.29 2.20
C GLN A 220 15.93 -23.20 2.51
N GLY A 221 15.47 -22.01 2.92
CA GLY A 221 16.33 -20.88 3.26
C GLY A 221 16.90 -20.08 2.08
N ALA A 222 16.59 -20.47 0.83
CA ALA A 222 16.98 -19.74 -0.37
C ALA A 222 15.79 -18.95 -0.95
N LEU A 223 16.05 -17.75 -1.47
CA LEU A 223 15.10 -17.02 -2.30
C LEU A 223 14.91 -17.77 -3.62
N ILE A 224 13.66 -18.03 -3.99
CA ILE A 224 13.32 -18.77 -5.21
C ILE A 224 12.41 -18.01 -6.16
N GLY A 225 11.90 -16.85 -5.77
CA GLY A 225 10.99 -16.06 -6.60
C GLY A 225 10.27 -14.96 -5.82
N GLY A 226 9.21 -14.42 -6.42
CA GLY A 226 8.38 -13.39 -5.80
C GLY A 226 6.89 -13.61 -6.07
N ILE A 227 6.03 -13.18 -5.15
CA ILE A 227 4.56 -13.17 -5.29
C ILE A 227 3.97 -11.88 -4.71
N GLY A 228 3.04 -11.25 -5.42
CA GLY A 228 2.55 -9.93 -5.05
C GLY A 228 1.17 -9.60 -5.61
N CYS A 229 0.69 -8.40 -5.29
CA CYS A 229 -0.51 -7.84 -5.88
C CYS A 229 -0.36 -6.33 -6.14
N GLY A 230 -1.11 -5.79 -7.10
CA GLY A 230 -1.07 -4.36 -7.44
C GLY A 230 -1.99 -3.98 -8.59
N GLY A 231 -2.10 -2.68 -8.86
CA GLY A 231 -2.94 -2.14 -9.93
C GLY A 231 -4.41 -1.93 -9.56
N GLN A 232 -5.16 -1.38 -10.52
CA GLN A 232 -6.60 -1.15 -10.44
C GLN A 232 -7.22 -1.54 -11.80
N PRO A 233 -7.96 -2.66 -11.92
CA PRO A 233 -8.29 -3.64 -10.86
C PRO A 233 -7.05 -4.33 -10.28
N VAL A 234 -7.16 -4.85 -9.06
CA VAL A 234 -6.03 -5.52 -8.37
C VAL A 234 -5.70 -6.84 -9.08
N SER A 235 -4.47 -6.93 -9.59
CA SER A 235 -3.91 -8.12 -10.23
C SER A 235 -2.92 -8.82 -9.28
N ILE A 236 -2.81 -10.14 -9.35
CA ILE A 236 -1.72 -10.90 -8.72
C ILE A 236 -0.60 -11.18 -9.74
N MET A 237 0.63 -11.25 -9.22
CA MET A 237 1.84 -11.55 -9.99
C MET A 237 2.64 -12.55 -9.20
N TYR A 238 3.30 -13.47 -9.91
CA TYR A 238 4.22 -14.40 -9.29
C TYR A 238 5.23 -14.89 -10.30
N TYR A 239 6.40 -15.28 -9.81
CA TYR A 239 7.43 -15.95 -10.60
C TYR A 239 8.31 -16.78 -9.69
N LEU A 240 8.92 -17.82 -10.28
CA LEU A 240 9.93 -18.65 -9.63
C LEU A 240 11.14 -18.74 -10.56
N GLY A 241 12.34 -18.88 -10.02
CA GLY A 241 13.51 -19.22 -10.83
C GLY A 241 13.35 -20.58 -11.52
N GLU A 242 13.94 -20.72 -12.71
CA GLU A 242 13.85 -21.93 -13.54
C GLU A 242 14.12 -23.27 -12.80
N PRO A 243 15.12 -23.37 -11.90
CA PRO A 243 15.38 -24.61 -11.16
C PRO A 243 14.21 -25.09 -10.28
N TYR A 244 13.23 -24.22 -10.01
CA TYR A 244 12.10 -24.45 -9.11
C TYR A 244 10.77 -24.68 -9.84
N TRP A 245 10.77 -24.68 -11.17
CA TRP A 245 9.58 -24.94 -11.99
C TRP A 245 9.12 -26.39 -11.87
N GLU A 246 7.85 -26.64 -12.22
CA GLU A 246 7.24 -27.97 -12.29
C GLU A 246 7.24 -28.79 -10.96
N LYS A 247 7.55 -28.14 -9.83
CA LYS A 247 7.56 -28.75 -8.48
C LYS A 247 6.30 -28.47 -7.65
N GLY A 248 5.31 -27.80 -8.24
CA GLY A 248 4.08 -27.36 -7.57
C GLY A 248 4.24 -26.20 -6.58
N LEU A 249 5.42 -25.55 -6.52
CA LEU A 249 5.70 -24.48 -5.55
C LEU A 249 4.89 -23.20 -5.84
N ALA A 250 4.68 -22.85 -7.11
CA ALA A 250 3.83 -21.70 -7.46
C ALA A 250 2.36 -21.94 -7.04
N THR A 251 1.88 -23.18 -7.18
CA THR A 251 0.55 -23.56 -6.70
C THR A 251 0.42 -23.39 -5.19
N GLU A 252 1.39 -23.91 -4.43
CA GLU A 252 1.41 -23.78 -2.97
C GLU A 252 1.47 -22.30 -2.53
N ALA A 253 2.31 -21.50 -3.19
CA ALA A 253 2.43 -20.08 -2.90
C ALA A 253 1.09 -19.33 -3.09
N ILE A 254 0.40 -19.53 -4.22
CA ILE A 254 -0.88 -18.86 -4.51
C ILE A 254 -1.98 -19.35 -3.56
N SER A 255 -2.00 -20.64 -3.26
CA SER A 255 -2.95 -21.25 -2.32
C SER A 255 -2.88 -20.64 -0.93
N ALA A 256 -1.69 -20.24 -0.48
CA ALA A 256 -1.49 -19.57 0.80
C ALA A 256 -1.66 -18.04 0.72
N PHE A 257 -1.17 -17.41 -0.35
CA PHE A 257 -1.14 -15.95 -0.50
C PHE A 257 -2.51 -15.31 -0.72
N VAL A 258 -3.33 -15.87 -1.61
CA VAL A 258 -4.62 -15.24 -1.99
C VAL A 258 -5.62 -15.16 -0.83
N PRO A 259 -5.79 -16.20 0.02
CA PRO A 259 -6.61 -16.07 1.22
C PRO A 259 -6.15 -14.94 2.15
N GLU A 260 -4.84 -14.77 2.34
CA GLU A 260 -4.29 -13.68 3.14
C GLU A 260 -4.56 -12.31 2.53
N LEU A 261 -4.48 -12.18 1.21
CA LEU A 261 -4.91 -10.94 0.52
C LEU A 261 -6.37 -10.60 0.78
N PHE A 262 -7.29 -11.58 0.71
CA PHE A 262 -8.71 -11.33 0.96
C PHE A 262 -9.01 -10.96 2.42
N LYS A 263 -8.19 -11.41 3.37
CA LYS A 263 -8.28 -11.01 4.78
C LYS A 263 -7.79 -9.58 5.00
N ARG A 264 -6.70 -9.21 4.34
CA ARG A 264 -6.02 -7.91 4.55
C ARG A 264 -6.64 -6.77 3.76
N PHE A 265 -7.26 -7.06 2.62
CA PHE A 265 -7.80 -6.04 1.74
C PHE A 265 -9.28 -6.29 1.39
N PRO A 266 -10.07 -5.22 1.21
CA PRO A 266 -11.46 -5.30 0.75
C PRO A 266 -11.53 -5.60 -0.76
N ILE A 267 -10.85 -6.65 -1.21
CA ILE A 267 -10.83 -7.10 -2.60
C ILE A 267 -11.97 -8.12 -2.80
N THR A 268 -12.80 -7.86 -3.80
CA THR A 268 -13.88 -8.76 -4.23
C THR A 268 -13.45 -9.64 -5.39
N THR A 269 -12.64 -9.10 -6.30
CA THR A 269 -12.18 -9.75 -7.53
C THR A 269 -10.69 -9.52 -7.70
N LEU A 270 -9.95 -10.60 -7.99
CA LEU A 270 -8.54 -10.56 -8.38
C LEU A 270 -8.42 -10.86 -9.87
N ILE A 271 -7.52 -10.13 -10.51
CA ILE A 271 -7.09 -10.36 -11.90
C ILE A 271 -5.75 -11.07 -11.90
N ALA A 272 -5.45 -11.77 -12.99
CA ALA A 272 -4.11 -12.24 -13.31
C ALA A 272 -4.01 -12.38 -14.83
N ASP A 273 -2.80 -12.36 -15.37
CA ASP A 273 -2.55 -12.75 -16.75
C ASP A 273 -1.31 -13.63 -16.85
N HIS A 274 -1.17 -14.26 -18.01
CA HIS A 274 0.08 -14.88 -18.41
C HIS A 274 0.28 -14.73 -19.92
N PHE A 275 1.52 -14.76 -20.36
CA PHE A 275 1.84 -14.90 -21.78
C PHE A 275 1.41 -16.28 -22.29
N ASP A 276 0.80 -16.34 -23.47
CA ASP A 276 0.22 -17.55 -24.07
C ASP A 276 1.25 -18.68 -24.26
N ASP A 277 2.52 -18.32 -24.45
CA ASP A 277 3.64 -19.27 -24.53
C ASP A 277 4.15 -19.76 -23.15
N ASN A 278 3.50 -19.36 -22.06
CA ASN A 278 3.73 -19.86 -20.70
C ASN A 278 2.48 -20.59 -20.12
N PRO A 279 2.03 -21.69 -20.75
CA PRO A 279 0.81 -22.39 -20.33
C PRO A 279 0.90 -22.99 -18.93
N ALA A 280 2.10 -23.11 -18.36
CA ALA A 280 2.28 -23.54 -16.97
C ALA A 280 1.65 -22.55 -15.98
N SER A 281 1.80 -21.24 -16.21
CA SER A 281 1.17 -20.19 -15.40
C SER A 281 -0.36 -20.23 -15.52
N GLY A 282 -0.88 -20.40 -16.75
CA GLY A 282 -2.32 -20.57 -16.99
C GLY A 282 -2.91 -21.75 -16.20
N ARG A 283 -2.25 -22.93 -16.24
CA ARG A 283 -2.68 -24.10 -15.45
C ARG A 283 -2.70 -23.84 -13.95
N VAL A 284 -1.73 -23.08 -13.43
CA VAL A 284 -1.70 -22.70 -12.01
C VAL A 284 -2.91 -21.81 -11.69
N LEU A 285 -3.22 -20.80 -12.52
CA LEU A 285 -4.38 -19.93 -12.32
C LEU A 285 -5.69 -20.74 -12.34
N GLU A 286 -5.89 -21.58 -13.36
CA GLU A 286 -7.09 -22.42 -13.53
C GLU A 286 -7.31 -23.35 -12.33
N LYS A 287 -6.23 -23.93 -11.76
CA LYS A 287 -6.31 -24.77 -10.56
C LYS A 287 -6.93 -24.04 -9.37
N HIS A 288 -6.73 -22.73 -9.28
CA HIS A 288 -7.28 -21.88 -8.22
C HIS A 288 -8.64 -21.27 -8.54
N GLY A 289 -9.29 -21.71 -9.62
CA GLY A 289 -10.62 -21.24 -10.01
C GLY A 289 -10.64 -19.91 -10.74
N PHE A 290 -9.48 -19.37 -11.15
CA PHE A 290 -9.43 -18.28 -12.09
C PHE A 290 -10.03 -18.71 -13.43
N ARG A 291 -10.84 -17.84 -14.02
CA ARG A 291 -11.50 -18.07 -15.32
C ARG A 291 -11.05 -17.02 -16.31
N VAL A 292 -10.86 -17.44 -17.56
CA VAL A 292 -10.49 -16.55 -18.66
C VAL A 292 -11.57 -15.47 -18.81
N THR A 293 -11.13 -14.21 -18.88
CA THR A 293 -11.98 -13.04 -19.11
C THR A 293 -11.65 -12.30 -20.40
N GLY A 294 -10.50 -12.60 -21.01
CA GLY A 294 -10.11 -11.97 -22.26
C GLY A 294 -8.70 -12.33 -22.69
N GLU A 295 -8.30 -11.77 -23.82
CA GLU A 295 -6.99 -11.94 -24.43
C GLU A 295 -6.50 -10.58 -24.92
N GLY A 296 -5.19 -10.40 -25.03
CA GLY A 296 -4.59 -9.15 -25.47
C GLY A 296 -3.14 -9.30 -25.85
N MET A 297 -2.44 -8.16 -25.94
CA MET A 297 -1.00 -8.11 -26.18
C MET A 297 -0.33 -7.36 -25.03
N ALA A 298 0.78 -7.89 -24.52
CA ALA A 298 1.61 -7.23 -23.52
C ALA A 298 3.09 -7.35 -23.86
N THR A 299 3.92 -6.49 -23.28
CA THR A 299 5.38 -6.53 -23.45
C THR A 299 6.03 -6.96 -22.14
N SER A 300 6.91 -7.96 -22.19
CA SER A 300 7.87 -8.23 -21.12
C SER A 300 9.20 -7.56 -21.40
N LYS A 301 9.91 -7.13 -20.34
CA LYS A 301 11.29 -6.62 -20.47
C LYS A 301 12.29 -7.67 -21.00
N GLY A 302 11.92 -8.96 -21.03
CA GLY A 302 12.68 -10.03 -21.67
C GLY A 302 12.37 -10.29 -23.15
N ARG A 303 11.44 -9.54 -23.79
CA ARG A 303 11.04 -9.69 -25.20
C ARG A 303 11.37 -8.44 -26.00
N LEU A 304 11.66 -8.62 -27.29
CA LEU A 304 11.82 -7.52 -28.24
C LEU A 304 10.46 -6.99 -28.73
N GLU A 305 9.47 -7.86 -28.86
CA GLU A 305 8.16 -7.55 -29.39
C GLU A 305 7.05 -7.92 -28.39
N PRO A 306 5.89 -7.23 -28.43
CA PRO A 306 4.72 -7.63 -27.67
C PRO A 306 4.31 -9.07 -27.98
N SER A 307 3.79 -9.76 -26.98
CA SER A 307 3.30 -11.13 -27.10
C SER A 307 1.88 -11.26 -26.55
N ARG A 308 1.17 -12.28 -27.02
CA ARG A 308 -0.20 -12.56 -26.66
C ARG A 308 -0.29 -12.93 -25.18
N VAL A 309 -1.27 -12.35 -24.47
CA VAL A 309 -1.57 -12.66 -23.08
C VAL A 309 -3.02 -13.11 -22.94
N ILE A 310 -3.27 -14.00 -21.98
CA ILE A 310 -4.60 -14.42 -21.57
C ILE A 310 -4.86 -13.87 -20.17
N THR A 311 -5.94 -13.11 -20.02
CA THR A 311 -6.37 -12.49 -18.77
C THR A 311 -7.42 -13.34 -18.08
N TYR A 312 -7.33 -13.42 -16.76
CA TYR A 312 -8.21 -14.19 -15.89
C TYR A 312 -8.77 -13.34 -14.76
N ALA A 313 -9.90 -13.77 -14.22
CA ALA A 313 -10.44 -13.24 -12.97
C ALA A 313 -10.91 -14.36 -12.03
N VAL A 314 -10.86 -14.08 -10.73
CA VAL A 314 -11.47 -14.91 -9.68
C VAL A 314 -12.10 -14.03 -8.61
N THR A 315 -13.19 -14.47 -8.00
CA THR A 315 -13.78 -13.81 -6.83
C THR A 315 -13.39 -14.54 -5.55
N ARG A 316 -13.60 -13.87 -4.41
CA ARG A 316 -13.46 -14.50 -3.08
C ARG A 316 -14.22 -15.83 -2.97
N ASP A 317 -15.42 -15.89 -3.56
CA ASP A 317 -16.32 -17.05 -3.43
C ASP A 317 -15.96 -18.19 -4.40
N THR A 318 -15.30 -17.88 -5.52
CA THR A 318 -14.94 -18.87 -6.53
C THR A 318 -13.49 -19.33 -6.45
N PHE A 319 -12.66 -18.67 -5.62
CA PHE A 319 -11.27 -19.06 -5.40
C PHE A 319 -11.19 -20.44 -4.77
N LYS A 320 -10.24 -21.25 -5.25
CA LYS A 320 -10.00 -22.61 -4.76
C LYS A 320 -8.59 -22.71 -4.23
N VAL A 321 -8.47 -23.18 -2.99
CA VAL A 321 -7.18 -23.63 -2.44
C VAL A 321 -6.86 -24.97 -3.09
N ALA A 322 -5.66 -25.08 -3.64
CA ALA A 322 -5.18 -26.28 -4.29
C ALA A 322 -4.16 -26.99 -3.40
N THR A 323 -4.32 -28.31 -3.25
CA THR A 323 -3.30 -29.19 -2.65
C THR A 323 -2.24 -29.56 -3.68
#